data_AF-A0AAV6PET5-F1
#
_entry.id   AF-A0AAV6PET5-F1
#
_cell.length_a   1.000
_cell.length_b   1.000
_cell.length_c   1.000
_cell.angle_alpha   90.00
_cell.angle_beta   90.00
_cell.angle_gamma   90.00
#
_symmetry.space_group_name_H-M   'P 1'
#
loop_
_entity.id
_entity.type
_entity.pdbx_description
1 polymer ?
#
loop_
_entity_poly.entity_id
_entity_poly.type
_entity_poly.pdbx_seq_one_letter_code
_entity_poly.pdbx_strand_id
1 'polypeptide(L)'
;MSNPVHLRVVLGGDDARKLSLMSGIPASVDQLVHEIKTAFGLVQQFRLQYKDADFGNEYVNLISTSEIRDRDTVKVVFFACEETISSIPGTLPPCSTSTPLTSPNISQSSVNSFSSRSLDEDGFSSDHSFGSADTIILDPSPESRTSSWPPVFIVPNFSYFADILLQRANAEFRENGTLLTPPPKLRMDILEGMAEQIFKYTAYPSDSQIEEAAEVLVHVHPCLRERGTRAGHEGWKQYLKTKVANFCTKLCKIGYPEVSVNSLKNKRKGQEKPAANIKKPRKAEVNFLPSLPCGETRESLKIESVALLTEVKKRHNEAVVKQKMQKTFSYRRQEVVQDSPLVSDFVNRWPALFTVSEINAEFMRITTLPLQAKFLGEVDKYTPNLMKVFSSRGGAAGKKIRLLMAPTTKSEDIEVKRDCVLQGLCAYLNEDSNTIIKKYLVSNCI
;
A
#
# COMPACT_ATOMS: atom_id res chain seq x y z
N MET A 1 27.21 -35.63 -24.11
CA MET A 1 27.13 -34.26 -24.64
C MET A 1 25.66 -34.00 -24.91
N SER A 2 25.07 -33.03 -24.22
CA SER A 2 23.65 -32.70 -24.34
C SER A 2 23.34 -32.20 -25.75
N ASN A 3 22.26 -32.68 -26.37
CA ASN A 3 21.84 -32.19 -27.68
C ASN A 3 21.34 -30.73 -27.56
N PRO A 4 21.58 -29.87 -28.57
CA PRO A 4 21.09 -28.51 -28.56
C PRO A 4 19.56 -28.48 -28.57
N VAL A 5 18.99 -27.72 -27.64
CA VAL A 5 17.54 -27.58 -27.46
C VAL A 5 17.08 -26.24 -28.01
N HIS A 6 15.92 -26.22 -28.66
CA HIS A 6 15.32 -25.04 -29.23
C HIS A 6 13.97 -24.75 -28.58
N LEU A 7 13.78 -23.53 -28.07
CA LEU A 7 12.52 -23.10 -27.49
C LEU A 7 11.92 -21.95 -28.30
N ARG A 8 10.59 -21.91 -28.39
CA ARG A 8 9.87 -20.74 -28.91
C ARG A 8 9.52 -19.82 -27.75
N VAL A 9 10.14 -18.65 -27.67
CA VAL A 9 9.95 -17.67 -26.60
C VAL A 9 9.02 -16.55 -27.05
N VAL A 10 7.89 -16.37 -26.37
CA VAL A 10 6.90 -15.32 -26.62
C VAL A 10 7.15 -14.15 -25.68
N LEU A 11 7.53 -12.99 -26.22
CA LEU A 11 7.89 -11.78 -25.46
C LEU A 11 6.72 -10.79 -25.31
N GLY A 12 5.65 -10.96 -26.09
CA GLY A 12 4.47 -10.09 -26.11
C GLY A 12 3.41 -10.60 -27.09
N GLY A 13 2.30 -9.86 -27.26
CA GLY A 13 1.12 -10.30 -28.04
C GLY A 13 1.43 -10.93 -29.39
N ASP A 14 2.33 -10.31 -30.18
CA ASP A 14 2.73 -10.78 -31.51
C ASP A 14 4.25 -11.02 -31.68
N ASP A 15 5.05 -10.94 -30.60
CA ASP A 15 6.51 -11.17 -30.67
C ASP A 15 6.88 -12.56 -30.12
N ALA A 16 7.28 -13.46 -31.03
CA ALA A 16 7.78 -14.79 -30.69
C ALA A 16 9.08 -15.09 -31.42
N ARG A 17 10.12 -15.45 -30.66
CA ARG A 17 11.48 -15.66 -31.17
C ARG A 17 12.01 -17.04 -30.79
N LYS A 18 12.96 -17.54 -31.57
CA LYS A 18 13.61 -18.82 -31.32
C LYS A 18 14.83 -18.63 -30.39
N LEU A 19 14.87 -19.36 -29.28
CA LEU A 19 16.03 -19.48 -28.41
C LEU A 19 16.73 -20.83 -28.69
N SER A 20 18.06 -20.83 -28.78
CA SER A 20 18.86 -22.05 -29.01
C SER A 20 19.83 -22.25 -27.85
N LEU A 21 19.66 -23.34 -27.10
CA LEU A 21 20.42 -23.67 -25.90
C LEU A 21 21.40 -24.80 -26.22
N MET A 22 22.68 -24.43 -26.39
CA MET A 22 23.72 -25.36 -26.86
C MET A 22 24.06 -26.45 -25.82
N SER A 23 23.81 -26.17 -24.54
CA SER A 23 24.09 -27.09 -23.43
C SER A 23 22.87 -27.93 -22.99
N GLY A 24 21.74 -27.82 -23.70
CA GLY A 24 20.45 -28.38 -23.29
C GLY A 24 19.66 -27.44 -22.39
N ILE A 25 18.53 -27.91 -21.86
CA ILE A 25 17.69 -27.12 -20.95
C ILE A 25 18.41 -26.97 -19.60
N PRO A 26 18.54 -25.75 -19.05
CA PRO A 26 19.18 -25.52 -17.76
C PRO A 26 18.53 -26.27 -16.60
N ALA A 27 19.30 -26.53 -15.54
CA ALA A 27 18.83 -27.27 -14.37
C ALA A 27 17.90 -26.47 -13.45
N SER A 28 17.86 -25.13 -13.59
CA SER A 28 16.95 -24.27 -12.84
C SER A 28 16.27 -23.24 -13.73
N VAL A 29 15.08 -22.83 -13.31
CA VAL A 29 14.29 -21.79 -14.01
C VAL A 29 15.03 -20.46 -14.01
N ASP A 30 15.77 -20.13 -12.94
CA ASP A 30 16.56 -18.89 -12.86
C ASP A 30 17.68 -18.82 -13.91
N GLN A 31 18.34 -19.95 -14.18
CA GLN A 31 19.34 -20.04 -15.24
C GLN A 31 18.69 -19.84 -16.62
N LEU A 32 17.52 -20.45 -16.86
CA LEU A 32 16.79 -20.26 -18.11
C LEU A 32 16.31 -18.80 -18.28
N VAL A 33 15.86 -18.15 -17.20
CA VAL A 33 15.53 -16.72 -17.18
C VAL A 33 16.77 -15.89 -17.54
N HIS A 34 17.94 -16.21 -17.00
CA HIS A 34 19.18 -15.51 -17.30
C HIS A 34 19.61 -15.68 -18.78
N GLU A 35 19.46 -16.89 -19.35
CA GLU A 35 19.73 -17.14 -20.77
C GLU A 35 18.77 -16.37 -21.67
N ILE A 36 17.47 -16.32 -21.34
CA ILE A 36 16.47 -15.53 -22.08
C ILE A 36 16.79 -14.02 -22.00
N LYS A 37 17.17 -13.51 -20.80
CA LYS A 37 17.59 -12.12 -20.64
C LYS A 37 18.78 -11.78 -21.52
N THR A 38 19.79 -12.65 -21.52
CA THR A 38 21.03 -12.45 -22.27
C THR A 38 20.78 -12.54 -23.78
N ALA A 39 19.99 -13.52 -24.23
CA ALA A 39 19.71 -13.74 -25.65
C ALA A 39 18.84 -12.64 -26.28
N PHE A 40 17.94 -12.03 -25.51
CA PHE A 40 16.99 -11.02 -26.02
C PHE A 40 17.21 -9.61 -25.48
N GLY A 41 18.26 -9.37 -24.69
CA GLY A 41 18.60 -8.05 -24.13
C GLY A 41 17.55 -7.51 -23.15
N LEU A 42 16.91 -8.39 -22.36
CA LEU A 42 15.84 -7.99 -21.45
C LEU A 42 16.41 -7.53 -20.11
N VAL A 43 16.07 -6.31 -19.70
CA VAL A 43 16.52 -5.71 -18.43
C VAL A 43 15.51 -5.95 -17.30
N GLN A 44 14.21 -5.99 -17.62
CA GLN A 44 13.13 -6.14 -16.66
C GLN A 44 13.07 -7.56 -16.08
N GLN A 45 12.58 -7.68 -14.84
CA GLN A 45 12.28 -8.98 -14.25
C GLN A 45 10.96 -9.56 -14.81
N PHE A 46 10.94 -10.87 -15.01
CA PHE A 46 9.79 -11.58 -15.57
C PHE A 46 9.74 -13.01 -15.00
N ARG A 47 8.54 -13.60 -15.08
CA ARG A 47 8.35 -15.05 -14.90
C ARG A 47 8.10 -15.72 -16.26
N LEU A 48 8.28 -17.03 -16.29
CA LEU A 48 8.04 -17.87 -17.46
C LEU A 48 6.75 -18.67 -17.30
N GLN A 49 6.03 -18.84 -18.39
CA GLN A 49 4.91 -19.77 -18.51
C GLN A 49 5.18 -20.73 -19.69
N TYR A 50 4.74 -21.98 -19.62
CA TYR A 50 4.81 -22.93 -20.74
C TYR A 50 3.41 -23.35 -21.18
N LYS A 51 3.28 -23.89 -22.38
CA LYS A 51 2.03 -24.51 -22.83
C LYS A 51 1.90 -25.91 -22.27
N ASP A 52 0.90 -26.12 -21.43
CA ASP A 52 0.65 -27.43 -20.82
C ASP A 52 -0.37 -28.23 -21.65
N ALA A 53 0.03 -29.42 -22.11
CA ALA A 53 -0.82 -30.29 -22.90
C ALA A 53 -2.01 -30.85 -22.10
N ASP A 54 -1.84 -31.06 -20.80
CA ASP A 54 -2.88 -31.62 -19.91
C ASP A 54 -3.99 -30.59 -19.62
N PHE A 55 -3.69 -29.29 -19.81
CA PHE A 55 -4.64 -28.18 -19.67
C PHE A 55 -5.08 -27.60 -21.02
N GLY A 56 -5.05 -28.39 -22.09
CA GLY A 56 -5.54 -27.95 -23.41
C GLY A 56 -4.65 -26.93 -24.11
N ASN A 57 -3.34 -26.95 -23.86
CA ASN A 57 -2.33 -26.01 -24.36
C ASN A 57 -2.47 -24.57 -23.84
N GLU A 58 -3.12 -24.39 -22.70
CA GLU A 58 -3.14 -23.13 -21.94
C GLU A 58 -1.77 -22.84 -21.31
N TYR A 59 -1.52 -21.56 -21.02
CA TYR A 59 -0.25 -21.13 -20.41
C TYR A 59 -0.28 -21.27 -18.88
N VAL A 60 0.63 -22.10 -18.36
CA VAL A 60 0.80 -22.36 -16.92
C VAL A 60 2.19 -21.88 -16.47
N ASN A 61 2.32 -21.43 -15.22
CA ASN A 61 3.61 -20.96 -14.69
C ASN A 61 4.64 -22.09 -14.67
N LEU A 62 5.83 -21.82 -15.21
CA LEU A 62 6.95 -22.76 -15.21
C LEU A 62 7.67 -22.71 -13.86
N ILE A 63 7.57 -23.79 -13.07
CA ILE A 63 8.20 -23.89 -11.73
C ILE A 63 9.43 -24.80 -11.79
N SER A 64 9.48 -25.71 -12.75
CA SER A 64 10.60 -26.63 -12.98
C SER A 64 10.95 -26.73 -14.45
N THR A 65 12.23 -26.73 -14.81
CA THR A 65 12.66 -26.92 -16.20
C THR A 65 12.45 -28.35 -16.72
N SER A 66 12.08 -29.30 -15.84
CA SER A 66 11.65 -30.65 -16.24
C SER A 66 10.30 -30.68 -16.96
N GLU A 67 9.51 -29.61 -16.87
CA GLU A 67 8.18 -29.48 -17.49
C GLU A 67 8.25 -29.10 -18.98
N ILE A 68 9.42 -28.68 -19.45
CA ILE A 68 9.64 -28.24 -20.84
C ILE A 68 10.57 -29.21 -21.59
N ARG A 69 10.33 -29.33 -22.89
CA ARG A 69 11.05 -30.19 -23.83
C ARG A 69 11.50 -29.40 -25.05
N ASP A 70 12.29 -30.04 -25.91
CA ASP A 70 12.69 -29.45 -27.18
C ASP A 70 11.47 -29.07 -28.02
N ARG A 71 11.50 -27.85 -28.57
CA ARG A 71 10.46 -27.17 -29.35
C ARG A 71 9.23 -26.70 -28.59
N ASP A 72 9.24 -26.73 -27.26
CA ASP A 72 8.15 -26.16 -26.48
C ASP A 72 8.08 -24.63 -26.57
N THR A 73 6.88 -24.11 -26.32
CA THR A 73 6.61 -22.67 -26.30
C THR A 73 6.60 -22.15 -24.88
N VAL A 74 7.48 -21.19 -24.59
CA VAL A 74 7.57 -20.49 -23.31
C VAL A 74 7.16 -19.04 -23.52
N LYS A 75 6.38 -18.48 -22.60
CA LYS A 75 5.91 -17.09 -22.60
C LYS A 75 6.53 -16.32 -21.46
N VAL A 76 7.10 -15.17 -21.79
CA VAL A 76 7.64 -14.21 -20.84
C VAL A 76 6.50 -13.32 -20.34
N VAL A 77 6.36 -13.24 -19.02
CA VAL A 77 5.39 -12.37 -18.35
C VAL A 77 6.17 -11.42 -17.45
N PHE A 78 6.35 -10.19 -17.91
CA PHE A 78 7.05 -9.15 -17.15
C PHE A 78 6.31 -8.82 -15.86
N PHE A 79 7.07 -8.63 -14.79
CA PHE A 79 6.52 -8.05 -13.57
C PHE A 79 6.31 -6.55 -13.79
N ALA A 80 5.16 -6.02 -13.37
CA ALA A 80 4.93 -4.58 -13.43
C ALA A 80 6.01 -3.86 -12.62
N CYS A 81 6.74 -2.95 -13.26
CA CYS A 81 7.76 -2.16 -12.58
C CYS A 81 7.06 -1.01 -11.84
N GLU A 82 7.19 -0.95 -10.51
CA GLU A 82 6.99 0.30 -9.77
C GLU A 82 8.24 1.15 -10.00
N GLU A 83 8.12 2.20 -10.82
CA GLU A 83 9.26 3.09 -11.08
C GLU A 83 9.62 3.88 -9.83
N THR A 84 10.82 3.62 -9.31
CA THR A 84 11.47 4.43 -8.28
C THR A 84 11.98 5.72 -8.92
N ILE A 85 11.48 6.85 -8.44
CA ILE A 85 11.92 8.18 -8.82
C ILE A 85 13.38 8.39 -8.40
N SER A 86 14.25 8.63 -9.37
CA SER A 86 15.54 9.30 -9.18
C SER A 86 15.83 10.20 -10.39
N SER A 87 15.50 11.48 -10.22
CA SER A 87 16.12 12.71 -10.75
C SER A 87 17.60 12.49 -11.23
N ILE A 88 18.14 13.00 -12.35
CA ILE A 88 18.26 14.37 -12.94
C ILE A 88 18.81 14.24 -14.40
N PRO A 89 18.66 15.25 -15.30
CA PRO A 89 18.89 15.12 -16.74
C PRO A 89 20.33 15.38 -17.23
N GLY A 90 20.70 14.63 -18.27
CA GLY A 90 21.45 15.05 -19.47
C GLY A 90 22.89 15.52 -19.34
N THR A 91 23.86 14.69 -19.76
CA THR A 91 24.98 15.09 -20.65
C THR A 91 25.65 13.86 -21.27
N LEU A 92 25.97 13.92 -22.58
CA LEU A 92 26.92 13.07 -23.32
C LEU A 92 27.99 14.01 -23.93
N PRO A 93 29.15 13.53 -24.44
CA PRO A 93 30.20 12.67 -23.88
C PRO A 93 31.60 13.40 -23.92
N PRO A 94 32.75 12.76 -23.60
CA PRO A 94 34.01 13.46 -23.26
C PRO A 94 35.10 13.49 -24.36
N CYS A 95 36.25 14.10 -24.01
CA CYS A 95 37.58 14.24 -24.67
C CYS A 95 37.78 15.53 -25.51
N SER A 96 38.87 16.32 -25.43
CA SER A 96 40.22 16.17 -24.88
C SER A 96 40.92 17.53 -24.66
N THR A 97 42.01 17.50 -23.89
CA THR A 97 43.29 18.25 -24.04
C THR A 97 43.57 19.54 -23.23
N SER A 98 44.68 19.44 -22.49
CA SER A 98 45.77 20.41 -22.24
C SER A 98 45.64 21.61 -21.28
N THR A 99 46.41 21.44 -20.19
CA THR A 99 47.39 22.35 -19.56
C THR A 99 46.95 23.44 -18.57
N PRO A 100 47.73 23.65 -17.49
CA PRO A 100 47.39 24.48 -16.34
C PRO A 100 47.92 25.91 -16.52
N LEU A 101 47.47 26.85 -15.68
CA LEU A 101 48.28 27.94 -15.10
C LEU A 101 47.42 28.82 -14.16
N THR A 102 47.91 28.91 -12.92
CA THR A 102 48.07 30.13 -12.10
C THR A 102 46.84 30.93 -11.62
N SER A 103 46.64 30.91 -10.29
CA SER A 103 45.94 31.95 -9.51
C SER A 103 46.73 33.28 -9.55
N PRO A 104 46.21 34.47 -9.15
CA PRO A 104 45.77 34.70 -7.75
C PRO A 104 44.66 35.76 -7.51
N ASN A 105 44.15 35.74 -6.27
CA ASN A 105 43.66 36.84 -5.43
C ASN A 105 42.58 37.82 -5.95
N ILE A 106 41.52 38.00 -5.15
CA ILE A 106 41.38 39.16 -4.26
C ILE A 106 40.33 38.87 -3.17
N SER A 107 40.65 39.41 -2.01
CA SER A 107 40.13 39.26 -0.65
C SER A 107 38.72 39.81 -0.41
N GLN A 108 38.04 39.28 0.64
CA GLN A 108 37.63 39.97 1.88
C GLN A 108 36.50 39.14 2.55
N SER A 109 36.79 38.45 3.67
CA SER A 109 36.55 38.90 5.07
C SER A 109 35.07 38.81 5.46
N SER A 110 34.57 38.25 6.55
CA SER A 110 35.02 37.62 7.81
C SER A 110 33.71 36.98 8.38
N VAL A 111 33.63 36.01 9.30
CA VAL A 111 34.31 35.75 10.57
C VAL A 111 34.01 34.31 11.03
N ASN A 112 35.08 33.67 11.56
CA ASN A 112 35.21 32.69 12.66
C ASN A 112 34.31 31.43 12.69
N SER A 113 34.85 30.21 12.53
CA SER A 113 35.69 29.41 13.48
C SER A 113 34.96 29.14 14.80
N PHE A 114 34.99 27.94 15.42
CA PHE A 114 36.16 27.09 15.71
C PHE A 114 35.78 25.62 15.93
N SER A 115 36.72 24.75 15.58
CA SER A 115 36.67 23.30 15.60
C SER A 115 36.96 22.65 16.96
N SER A 116 36.56 21.37 17.03
CA SER A 116 37.28 20.20 17.57
C SER A 116 37.61 20.11 19.06
N ARG A 117 37.17 19.00 19.68
CA ARG A 117 38.11 18.05 20.30
C ARG A 117 37.50 16.67 20.55
N SER A 118 38.20 15.67 20.05
CA SER A 118 38.16 14.26 20.44
C SER A 118 38.81 14.05 21.80
N LEU A 119 38.21 13.19 22.61
CA LEU A 119 38.90 12.43 23.66
C LEU A 119 38.31 11.02 23.66
N ASP A 120 39.18 10.04 23.50
CA ASP A 120 38.94 8.62 23.71
C ASP A 120 38.86 8.34 25.22
N GLU A 121 37.88 7.54 25.65
CA GLU A 121 37.97 6.74 26.87
C GLU A 121 37.26 5.40 26.65
N ASP A 122 38.04 4.33 26.80
CA ASP A 122 37.60 2.94 26.88
C ASP A 122 36.82 2.69 28.19
N GLY A 123 35.72 1.94 28.10
CA GLY A 123 34.97 1.49 29.27
C GLY A 123 33.88 0.49 28.93
N PHE A 124 34.19 -0.79 29.17
CA PHE A 124 33.32 -1.97 29.03
C PHE A 124 31.85 -1.73 29.42
N SER A 125 30.91 -2.07 28.54
CA SER A 125 29.57 -2.54 28.93
C SER A 125 28.95 -3.38 27.82
N SER A 126 28.48 -4.55 28.23
CA SER A 126 27.84 -5.59 27.45
C SER A 126 26.48 -5.15 26.92
N ASP A 127 26.36 -5.00 25.59
CA ASP A 127 25.07 -4.82 24.93
C ASP A 127 24.66 -6.09 24.18
N HIS A 128 23.58 -6.69 24.66
CA HIS A 128 22.77 -7.62 23.89
C HIS A 128 22.11 -6.85 22.75
N SER A 129 22.76 -6.88 21.59
CA SER A 129 22.19 -6.48 20.31
C SER A 129 21.03 -7.42 19.96
N PHE A 130 19.79 -6.96 20.15
CA PHE A 130 18.63 -7.58 19.53
C PHE A 130 18.65 -7.20 18.05
N GLY A 131 19.34 -8.05 17.28
CA GLY A 131 19.41 -7.95 15.84
C GLY A 131 18.04 -7.78 15.21
N SER A 132 17.97 -6.79 14.32
CA SER A 132 16.89 -6.54 13.38
C SER A 132 16.45 -7.86 12.74
N ALA A 133 15.26 -8.32 13.12
CA ALA A 133 14.63 -9.45 12.47
C ALA A 133 13.96 -8.95 11.20
N ASP A 134 14.43 -9.49 10.08
CA ASP A 134 13.88 -9.35 8.73
C ASP A 134 12.35 -9.28 8.73
N THR A 135 11.83 -8.13 8.31
CA THR A 135 10.43 -8.02 7.95
C THR A 135 10.24 -8.80 6.66
N ILE A 136 9.87 -10.08 6.76
CA ILE A 136 9.24 -10.81 5.66
C ILE A 136 7.97 -10.02 5.32
N ILE A 137 8.06 -9.18 4.29
CA ILE A 137 6.92 -8.54 3.66
C ILE A 137 6.19 -9.69 2.97
N LEU A 138 5.22 -10.26 3.68
CA LEU A 138 4.22 -11.12 3.05
C LEU A 138 3.49 -10.23 2.05
N ASP A 139 3.63 -10.55 0.76
CA ASP A 139 2.98 -9.81 -0.32
C ASP A 139 1.50 -9.61 0.03
N PRO A 140 0.98 -8.37 -0.07
CA PRO A 140 -0.44 -8.12 0.09
C PRO A 140 -1.22 -9.01 -0.86
N SER A 141 -2.25 -9.67 -0.36
CA SER A 141 -3.23 -10.35 -1.21
C SER A 141 -3.67 -9.34 -2.29
N PRO A 142 -3.62 -9.67 -3.59
CA PRO A 142 -3.89 -8.72 -4.67
C PRO A 142 -5.31 -8.13 -4.60
N GLU A 143 -6.18 -8.70 -3.78
CA GLU A 143 -7.56 -8.27 -3.54
C GLU A 143 -7.70 -7.18 -2.45
N SER A 144 -6.61 -6.81 -1.75
CA SER A 144 -6.60 -5.75 -0.74
C SER A 144 -5.83 -4.52 -1.25
N ARG A 145 -6.31 -3.33 -0.89
CA ARG A 145 -5.62 -2.07 -1.17
C ARG A 145 -4.37 -1.95 -0.31
N THR A 146 -3.31 -1.41 -0.91
CA THR A 146 -2.00 -1.19 -0.27
C THR A 146 -1.85 0.24 0.27
N SER A 147 -2.68 1.18 -0.17
CA SER A 147 -2.62 2.57 0.27
C SER A 147 -4.00 3.21 0.39
N SER A 148 -4.08 4.23 1.26
CA SER A 148 -5.18 5.20 1.26
C SER A 148 -5.11 6.13 0.05
N TRP A 149 -6.03 7.10 0.00
CA TRP A 149 -5.92 8.23 -0.93
C TRP A 149 -4.54 8.90 -0.81
N PRO A 150 -3.84 9.13 -1.93
CA PRO A 150 -2.49 9.69 -1.91
C PRO A 150 -2.50 11.18 -1.54
N PRO A 151 -1.38 11.75 -1.07
CA PRO A 151 -1.26 13.19 -0.87
C PRO A 151 -1.41 14.00 -2.18
N VAL A 152 -1.07 13.38 -3.31
CA VAL A 152 -1.23 13.92 -4.65
C VAL A 152 -1.80 12.81 -5.52
N PHE A 153 -2.99 13.02 -6.08
CA PHE A 153 -3.57 12.08 -7.04
C PHE A 153 -2.70 11.96 -8.31
N ILE A 154 -2.52 10.72 -8.79
CA ILE A 154 -1.75 10.45 -10.02
C ILE A 154 -2.71 9.98 -11.12
N VAL A 155 -2.72 10.72 -12.24
CA VAL A 155 -3.47 10.39 -13.45
C VAL A 155 -2.90 9.10 -14.04
N PRO A 156 -3.74 8.09 -14.35
CA PRO A 156 -3.27 6.84 -14.92
C PRO A 156 -2.88 7.05 -16.39
N ASN A 157 -2.11 6.11 -16.94
CA ASN A 157 -2.00 5.99 -18.40
C ASN A 157 -3.35 5.56 -18.97
N PHE A 158 -3.73 6.14 -20.11
CA PHE A 158 -4.95 5.75 -20.80
C PHE A 158 -4.64 4.69 -21.86
N SER A 159 -5.60 4.37 -22.71
CA SER A 159 -5.28 3.52 -23.87
C SER A 159 -4.19 4.18 -24.72
N TYR A 160 -3.34 3.37 -25.37
CA TYR A 160 -2.28 3.88 -26.24
C TYR A 160 -2.78 4.91 -27.26
N PHE A 161 -3.98 4.68 -27.81
CA PHE A 161 -4.62 5.61 -28.73
C PHE A 161 -5.03 6.93 -28.06
N ALA A 162 -5.61 6.87 -26.85
CA ALA A 162 -5.98 8.06 -26.10
C ALA A 162 -4.76 8.89 -25.71
N ASP A 163 -3.68 8.25 -25.26
CA ASP A 163 -2.45 8.93 -24.88
C ASP A 163 -1.83 9.69 -26.07
N ILE A 164 -1.75 9.08 -27.25
CA ILE A 164 -1.26 9.77 -28.47
C ILE A 164 -2.13 10.99 -28.80
N LEU A 165 -3.46 10.85 -28.73
CA LEU A 165 -4.37 11.96 -29.01
C LEU A 165 -4.20 13.09 -28.00
N LEU A 166 -4.08 12.77 -26.72
CA LEU A 166 -3.87 13.75 -25.65
C LEU A 166 -2.51 14.44 -25.78
N GLN A 167 -1.45 13.70 -26.13
CA GLN A 167 -0.13 14.26 -26.38
C GLN A 167 -0.16 15.27 -27.54
N ARG A 168 -0.80 14.91 -28.66
CA ARG A 168 -0.98 15.80 -29.82
C ARG A 168 -1.79 17.04 -29.46
N ALA A 169 -2.93 16.86 -28.80
CA ALA A 169 -3.79 17.97 -28.39
C ALA A 169 -3.11 18.90 -27.37
N ASN A 170 -2.31 18.36 -26.45
CA ASN A 170 -1.50 19.16 -25.54
C ASN A 170 -0.40 19.93 -26.28
N ALA A 171 0.18 19.37 -27.34
CA ALA A 171 1.14 20.11 -28.19
C ALA A 171 0.46 21.28 -28.89
N GLU A 172 -0.70 21.05 -29.52
CA GLU A 172 -1.51 22.10 -30.14
C GLU A 172 -1.90 23.18 -29.12
N PHE A 173 -2.34 22.78 -27.91
CA PHE A 173 -2.63 23.72 -26.82
C PHE A 173 -1.42 24.59 -26.43
N ARG A 174 -0.20 24.03 -26.37
CA ARG A 174 1.01 24.80 -26.05
C ARG A 174 1.37 25.81 -27.14
N GLU A 175 1.11 25.48 -28.40
CA GLU A 175 1.45 26.34 -29.53
C GLU A 175 0.49 27.51 -29.71
N ASN A 176 -0.83 27.27 -29.59
CA ASN A 176 -1.83 28.27 -29.95
C ASN A 176 -3.00 28.38 -28.94
N GLY A 177 -2.93 27.69 -27.80
CA GLY A 177 -3.98 27.72 -26.78
C GLY A 177 -5.25 26.95 -27.17
N THR A 178 -5.21 26.11 -28.21
CA THR A 178 -6.39 25.37 -28.67
C THR A 178 -6.81 24.32 -27.66
N LEU A 179 -8.05 24.43 -27.20
CA LEU A 179 -8.68 23.45 -26.32
C LEU A 179 -9.29 22.31 -27.14
N LEU A 180 -9.10 21.09 -26.66
CA LEU A 180 -9.68 19.89 -27.22
C LEU A 180 -11.09 19.69 -26.67
N THR A 181 -12.08 19.59 -27.56
CA THR A 181 -13.37 18.98 -27.22
C THR A 181 -13.25 17.47 -27.46
N PRO A 182 -13.16 16.62 -26.43
CA PRO A 182 -12.83 15.22 -26.63
C PRO A 182 -13.94 14.50 -27.40
N PRO A 183 -13.61 13.73 -28.45
CA PRO A 183 -14.57 12.84 -29.10
C PRO A 183 -15.14 11.84 -28.08
N PRO A 184 -16.38 11.34 -28.27
CA PRO A 184 -17.02 10.44 -27.31
C PRO A 184 -16.18 9.23 -26.89
N LYS A 185 -15.45 8.61 -27.84
CA LYS A 185 -14.55 7.47 -27.57
C LYS A 185 -13.40 7.85 -26.65
N LEU A 186 -12.72 8.97 -26.93
CA LEU A 186 -11.62 9.47 -26.09
C LEU A 186 -12.12 9.85 -24.69
N ARG A 187 -13.25 10.56 -24.61
CA ARG A 187 -13.86 10.92 -23.33
C ARG A 187 -14.14 9.68 -22.49
N MET A 188 -14.71 8.64 -23.09
CA MET A 188 -15.05 7.41 -22.38
C MET A 188 -13.82 6.70 -21.83
N ASP A 189 -12.75 6.66 -22.62
CA ASP A 189 -11.47 6.03 -22.26
C ASP A 189 -10.82 6.73 -21.05
N ILE A 190 -10.73 8.06 -21.10
CA ILE A 190 -10.24 8.89 -20.00
C ILE A 190 -11.06 8.64 -18.74
N LEU A 191 -12.40 8.68 -18.87
CA LEU A 191 -13.29 8.50 -17.73
C LEU A 191 -13.20 7.09 -17.13
N GLU A 192 -13.09 6.03 -17.92
CA GLU A 192 -12.91 4.66 -17.39
C GLU A 192 -11.57 4.53 -16.67
N GLY A 193 -10.46 4.98 -17.28
CA GLY A 193 -9.14 4.93 -16.66
C GLY A 193 -9.10 5.70 -15.34
N MET A 194 -9.64 6.91 -15.30
CA MET A 194 -9.74 7.71 -14.08
C MET A 194 -10.63 7.05 -13.02
N ALA A 195 -11.76 6.46 -13.41
CA ALA A 195 -12.65 5.77 -12.46
C ALA A 195 -11.98 4.53 -11.85
N GLU A 196 -11.27 3.74 -12.64
CA GLU A 196 -10.47 2.61 -12.18
C GLU A 196 -9.39 3.08 -11.19
N GLN A 197 -8.66 4.15 -11.55
CA GLN A 197 -7.60 4.70 -10.70
C GLN A 197 -8.14 5.25 -9.37
N ILE A 198 -9.28 5.96 -9.37
CA ILE A 198 -9.97 6.40 -8.15
C ILE A 198 -10.37 5.19 -7.29
N PHE A 199 -10.91 4.15 -7.92
CA PHE A 199 -11.39 2.95 -7.23
C PHE A 199 -10.25 2.16 -6.55
N LYS A 200 -9.01 2.25 -7.04
CA LYS A 200 -7.84 1.68 -6.35
C LYS A 200 -7.65 2.22 -4.95
N TYR A 201 -8.10 3.45 -4.67
CA TYR A 201 -7.97 4.09 -3.36
C TYR A 201 -9.27 4.02 -2.54
N THR A 202 -10.44 4.21 -3.18
CA THR A 202 -11.72 4.18 -2.49
C THR A 202 -12.89 3.87 -3.44
N ALA A 203 -13.82 3.02 -3.00
CA ALA A 203 -15.08 2.78 -3.72
C ALA A 203 -16.08 3.93 -3.53
N TYR A 204 -15.87 4.78 -2.53
CA TYR A 204 -16.77 5.86 -2.13
C TYR A 204 -15.98 7.16 -1.95
N PRO A 205 -15.45 7.75 -3.04
CA PRO A 205 -14.71 9.01 -2.94
C PRO A 205 -15.63 10.15 -2.48
N SER A 206 -15.07 11.03 -1.66
CA SER A 206 -15.70 12.28 -1.27
C SER A 206 -15.71 13.27 -2.45
N ASP A 207 -16.56 14.31 -2.37
CA ASP A 207 -16.66 15.33 -3.43
C ASP A 207 -15.32 16.05 -3.66
N SER A 208 -14.56 16.30 -2.59
CA SER A 208 -13.21 16.90 -2.64
C SER A 208 -12.19 16.00 -3.33
N GLN A 209 -12.26 14.67 -3.15
CA GLN A 209 -11.36 13.73 -3.82
C GLN A 209 -11.67 13.64 -5.32
N ILE A 210 -12.94 13.70 -5.71
CA ILE A 210 -13.34 13.74 -7.12
C ILE A 210 -12.88 15.06 -7.77
N GLU A 211 -12.99 16.16 -7.03
CA GLU A 211 -12.52 17.47 -7.47
C GLU A 211 -11.01 17.49 -7.68
N GLU A 212 -10.23 16.99 -6.72
CA GLU A 212 -8.77 16.83 -6.85
C GLU A 212 -8.41 16.00 -8.08
N ALA A 213 -9.06 14.85 -8.29
CA ALA A 213 -8.80 14.00 -9.44
C ALA A 213 -9.11 14.71 -10.78
N ALA A 214 -10.18 15.52 -10.83
CA ALA A 214 -10.52 16.32 -12.00
C ALA A 214 -9.51 17.47 -12.24
N GLU A 215 -9.09 18.13 -11.17
CA GLU A 215 -8.08 19.19 -11.21
C GLU A 215 -6.75 18.66 -11.75
N VAL A 216 -6.25 17.56 -11.18
CA VAL A 216 -4.99 16.95 -11.64
C VAL A 216 -5.11 16.47 -13.09
N LEU A 217 -6.25 15.90 -13.50
CA LEU A 217 -6.48 15.51 -14.90
C LEU A 217 -6.30 16.70 -15.86
N VAL A 218 -6.88 17.84 -15.56
CA VAL A 218 -6.76 19.06 -16.38
C VAL A 218 -5.37 19.69 -16.26
N HIS A 219 -4.70 19.53 -15.12
CA HIS A 219 -3.33 19.99 -14.94
C HIS A 219 -2.34 19.19 -15.81
N VAL A 220 -2.47 17.86 -15.82
CA VAL A 220 -1.64 16.95 -16.63
C VAL A 220 -1.99 17.07 -18.12
N HIS A 221 -3.27 17.30 -18.45
CA HIS A 221 -3.73 17.52 -19.81
C HIS A 221 -4.46 18.87 -19.99
N PRO A 222 -3.71 19.99 -20.06
CA PRO A 222 -4.29 21.33 -20.20
C PRO A 222 -5.21 21.50 -21.41
N CYS A 223 -5.02 20.69 -22.47
CA CYS A 223 -5.93 20.69 -23.63
C CYS A 223 -7.38 20.34 -23.25
N LEU A 224 -7.62 19.67 -22.12
CA LEU A 224 -8.95 19.26 -21.67
C LEU A 224 -9.69 20.34 -20.86
N ARG A 225 -9.08 21.49 -20.61
CA ARG A 225 -9.68 22.55 -19.79
C ARG A 225 -10.98 23.07 -20.40
N GLU A 226 -12.02 23.17 -19.59
CA GLU A 226 -13.33 23.66 -20.04
C GLU A 226 -13.41 25.19 -20.10
N ARG A 227 -14.13 25.70 -21.10
CA ARG A 227 -14.39 27.15 -21.24
C ARG A 227 -15.48 27.59 -20.27
N GLY A 228 -15.31 28.77 -19.68
CA GLY A 228 -16.38 29.46 -18.92
C GLY A 228 -16.38 29.23 -17.41
N THR A 229 -15.51 28.35 -16.87
CA THR A 229 -15.30 28.25 -15.42
C THR A 229 -13.89 28.72 -15.06
N ARG A 230 -13.75 29.43 -13.93
CA ARG A 230 -12.43 29.92 -13.46
C ARG A 230 -11.45 28.76 -13.26
N ALA A 231 -11.96 27.65 -12.74
CA ALA A 231 -11.19 26.45 -12.41
C ALA A 231 -10.92 25.56 -13.65
N GLY A 232 -11.88 25.42 -14.57
CA GLY A 232 -11.70 24.69 -15.82
C GLY A 232 -11.81 23.16 -15.73
N HIS A 233 -12.16 22.60 -14.56
CA HIS A 233 -12.31 21.16 -14.31
C HIS A 233 -13.69 20.74 -13.75
N GLU A 234 -14.66 21.65 -13.67
CA GLU A 234 -15.97 21.39 -13.05
C GLU A 234 -16.81 20.34 -13.79
N GLY A 235 -16.87 20.38 -15.12
CA GLY A 235 -17.58 19.37 -15.89
C GLY A 235 -16.89 18.02 -15.82
N TRP A 236 -15.55 17.98 -15.80
CA TRP A 236 -14.79 16.75 -15.52
C TRP A 236 -15.10 16.18 -14.14
N LYS A 237 -15.18 17.01 -13.10
CA LYS A 237 -15.62 16.58 -11.76
C LYS A 237 -16.99 15.91 -11.83
N GLN A 238 -17.96 16.50 -12.53
CA GLN A 238 -19.30 15.91 -12.67
C GLN A 238 -19.32 14.62 -13.50
N TYR A 239 -18.52 14.54 -14.57
CA TYR A 239 -18.37 13.32 -15.36
C TYR A 239 -17.74 12.20 -14.53
N LEU A 240 -16.68 12.49 -13.79
CA LEU A 240 -16.01 11.52 -12.91
C LEU A 240 -16.96 11.03 -11.81
N LYS A 241 -17.72 11.93 -11.17
CA LYS A 241 -18.72 11.55 -10.17
C LYS A 241 -19.73 10.53 -10.71
N THR A 242 -20.23 10.78 -11.91
CA THR A 242 -21.17 9.88 -12.59
C THR A 242 -20.49 8.57 -13.00
N LYS A 243 -19.27 8.66 -13.53
CA LYS A 243 -18.53 7.50 -14.03
C LYS A 243 -18.12 6.54 -12.91
N VAL A 244 -17.62 7.06 -11.79
CA VAL A 244 -17.28 6.25 -10.61
C VAL A 244 -18.52 5.55 -10.08
N ALA A 245 -19.67 6.22 -10.00
CA ALA A 245 -20.92 5.58 -9.60
C ALA A 245 -21.34 4.43 -10.54
N ASN A 246 -21.18 4.62 -11.86
CA ASN A 246 -21.42 3.59 -12.86
C ASN A 246 -20.44 2.42 -12.74
N PHE A 247 -19.16 2.70 -12.49
CA PHE A 247 -18.12 1.71 -12.27
C PHE A 247 -18.42 0.85 -11.02
N CYS A 248 -18.79 1.47 -9.90
CA CYS A 248 -19.26 0.75 -8.72
C CYS A 248 -20.51 -0.10 -9.01
N THR A 249 -21.42 0.36 -9.86
CA THR A 249 -22.59 -0.42 -10.29
C THR A 249 -22.19 -1.64 -11.13
N LYS A 250 -21.21 -1.50 -12.03
CA LYS A 250 -20.63 -2.61 -12.81
C LYS A 250 -19.99 -3.66 -11.89
N LEU A 251 -19.20 -3.21 -10.91
CA LEU A 251 -18.58 -4.09 -9.91
C LEU A 251 -19.61 -4.78 -8.99
N CYS A 252 -20.69 -4.08 -8.64
CA CYS A 252 -21.78 -4.66 -7.88
C CYS A 252 -22.47 -5.81 -8.63
N LYS A 253 -22.66 -5.69 -9.95
CA LYS A 253 -23.26 -6.74 -10.79
C LYS A 253 -22.42 -8.02 -10.84
N ILE A 254 -21.10 -7.92 -10.80
CA ILE A 254 -20.19 -9.08 -10.75
C ILE A 254 -19.94 -9.58 -9.31
N GLY A 255 -20.57 -8.96 -8.31
CA GLY A 255 -20.53 -9.42 -6.92
C GLY A 255 -19.38 -8.88 -6.08
N TYR A 256 -18.65 -7.85 -6.51
CA TYR A 256 -17.51 -7.30 -5.75
C TYR A 256 -17.95 -6.89 -4.33
N PRO A 257 -17.37 -7.48 -3.25
CA PRO A 257 -17.95 -7.41 -1.91
C PRO A 257 -18.18 -5.99 -1.37
N GLU A 258 -17.18 -5.10 -1.50
CA GLU A 258 -17.21 -3.73 -0.97
C GLU A 258 -18.45 -2.95 -1.44
N VAL A 259 -18.86 -3.13 -2.70
CA VAL A 259 -20.01 -2.42 -3.30
C VAL A 259 -21.29 -3.24 -3.30
N SER A 260 -21.21 -4.57 -3.30
CA SER A 260 -22.36 -5.46 -3.35
C SER A 260 -23.01 -5.70 -1.99
N VAL A 261 -22.30 -5.43 -0.88
CA VAL A 261 -22.76 -5.69 0.49
C VAL A 261 -24.08 -5.00 0.86
N ASN A 262 -24.37 -3.85 0.23
CA ASN A 262 -25.60 -3.09 0.47
C ASN A 262 -26.72 -3.40 -0.53
N SER A 263 -26.50 -4.30 -1.48
CA SER A 263 -27.53 -4.73 -2.42
C SER A 263 -28.69 -5.36 -1.67
N LEU A 264 -29.92 -5.21 -2.19
CA LEU A 264 -31.13 -5.74 -1.55
C LEU A 264 -31.05 -7.27 -1.33
N LYS A 265 -30.36 -7.99 -2.22
CA LYS A 265 -30.12 -9.43 -2.11
C LYS A 265 -29.30 -9.83 -0.88
N ASN A 266 -28.43 -8.96 -0.41
CA ASN A 266 -27.52 -9.20 0.71
C ASN A 266 -28.05 -8.61 2.04
N LYS A 267 -29.24 -7.99 2.03
CA LYS A 267 -29.88 -7.49 3.24
C LYS A 267 -30.57 -8.62 3.99
N ARG A 268 -30.63 -8.50 5.33
CA ARG A 268 -31.33 -9.46 6.18
C ARG A 268 -32.83 -9.38 5.93
N LYS A 269 -33.53 -10.51 6.06
CA LYS A 269 -35.01 -10.56 6.00
C LYS A 269 -35.59 -9.54 6.99
N GLY A 270 -36.50 -8.70 6.51
CA GLY A 270 -37.08 -7.59 7.28
C GLY A 270 -36.32 -6.25 7.20
N GLN A 271 -35.18 -6.19 6.50
CA GLN A 271 -34.39 -4.96 6.28
C GLN A 271 -34.33 -4.56 4.79
N GLU A 272 -35.31 -4.96 4.00
CA GLU A 272 -35.35 -4.84 2.53
C GLU A 272 -35.52 -3.40 2.01
N LYS A 273 -35.43 -2.40 2.89
CA LYS A 273 -35.43 -0.98 2.50
C LYS A 273 -34.02 -0.56 2.05
N PRO A 274 -33.86 0.14 0.91
CA PRO A 274 -32.56 0.57 0.40
C PRO A 274 -31.71 1.36 1.43
N ALA A 275 -32.35 2.22 2.22
CA ALA A 275 -31.66 3.09 3.18
C ALA A 275 -31.36 2.43 4.55
N ALA A 276 -31.88 1.24 4.84
CA ALA A 276 -31.67 0.59 6.14
C ALA A 276 -30.25 0.02 6.27
N ASN A 277 -29.56 0.29 7.38
CA ASN A 277 -28.28 -0.33 7.78
C ASN A 277 -27.22 -0.34 6.68
N ILE A 278 -26.97 0.84 6.08
CA ILE A 278 -25.95 0.95 5.03
C ILE A 278 -24.56 0.74 5.62
N LYS A 279 -23.86 -0.26 5.11
CA LYS A 279 -22.50 -0.65 5.50
C LYS A 279 -21.51 0.14 4.65
N LYS A 280 -20.68 0.97 5.28
CA LYS A 280 -19.68 1.81 4.58
C LYS A 280 -18.36 1.81 5.33
N PRO A 281 -17.23 2.02 4.62
CA PRO A 281 -15.94 2.26 5.24
C PRO A 281 -16.00 3.44 6.21
N ARG A 282 -15.32 3.32 7.35
CA ARG A 282 -14.97 4.48 8.19
C ARG A 282 -13.79 5.25 7.58
N LYS A 283 -13.55 6.49 8.06
CA LYS A 283 -12.58 7.45 7.49
C LYS A 283 -11.17 6.89 7.21
N ALA A 284 -10.71 5.92 8.00
CA ALA A 284 -9.37 5.32 7.86
C ALA A 284 -9.41 3.84 7.44
N GLU A 285 -10.59 3.28 7.17
CA GLU A 285 -10.72 1.89 6.73
C GLU A 285 -10.47 1.80 5.23
N VAL A 286 -9.23 1.48 4.87
CA VAL A 286 -8.79 1.28 3.49
C VAL A 286 -9.31 -0.06 2.96
N ASN A 287 -9.19 -1.11 3.77
CA ASN A 287 -9.64 -2.46 3.47
C ASN A 287 -10.94 -2.79 4.23
N PHE A 288 -12.03 -2.12 3.84
CA PHE A 288 -13.34 -2.28 4.48
C PHE A 288 -13.91 -3.70 4.36
N LEU A 289 -13.97 -4.20 3.12
CA LEU A 289 -14.53 -5.50 2.76
C LEU A 289 -13.83 -6.06 1.50
N PRO A 290 -12.58 -6.53 1.63
CA PRO A 290 -11.82 -7.08 0.50
C PRO A 290 -12.40 -8.41 0.00
N SER A 291 -12.05 -8.78 -1.24
CA SER A 291 -12.43 -10.08 -1.80
C SER A 291 -11.66 -11.23 -1.12
N LEU A 292 -12.21 -12.44 -1.21
CA LEU A 292 -11.49 -13.62 -0.77
C LEU A 292 -10.25 -13.84 -1.67
N PRO A 293 -9.14 -14.35 -1.12
CA PRO A 293 -7.96 -14.65 -1.93
C PRO A 293 -8.30 -15.61 -3.07
N CYS A 294 -7.60 -15.47 -4.19
CA CYS A 294 -7.77 -16.37 -5.33
C CYS A 294 -7.70 -17.85 -4.91
N GLY A 295 -8.68 -18.65 -5.33
CA GLY A 295 -8.77 -20.08 -5.02
C GLY A 295 -9.35 -20.41 -3.64
N GLU A 296 -9.60 -19.42 -2.78
CA GLU A 296 -10.19 -19.64 -1.45
C GLU A 296 -11.72 -19.42 -1.45
N THR A 297 -12.43 -20.23 -0.68
CA THR A 297 -13.86 -20.08 -0.43
C THR A 297 -14.13 -19.72 1.04
N ARG A 298 -15.37 -19.39 1.35
CA ARG A 298 -15.76 -19.12 2.74
C ARG A 298 -15.59 -20.37 3.62
N GLU A 299 -15.80 -21.54 3.05
CA GLU A 299 -15.66 -22.84 3.70
C GLU A 299 -14.19 -23.19 3.94
N SER A 300 -13.30 -22.99 2.95
CA SER A 300 -11.86 -23.23 3.15
C SER A 300 -11.27 -22.31 4.22
N LEU A 301 -11.64 -21.02 4.20
CA LEU A 301 -11.19 -20.06 5.22
C LEU A 301 -11.80 -20.31 6.60
N LYS A 302 -12.99 -20.91 6.67
CA LYS A 302 -13.56 -21.39 7.92
C LYS A 302 -12.78 -22.57 8.48
N ILE A 303 -12.31 -23.50 7.65
CA ILE A 303 -11.42 -24.59 8.09
C ILE A 303 -10.11 -24.01 8.64
N GLU A 304 -9.54 -23.01 7.97
CA GLU A 304 -8.35 -22.30 8.46
C GLU A 304 -8.58 -21.59 9.80
N SER A 305 -9.75 -20.97 10.00
CA SER A 305 -10.14 -20.37 11.29
C SER A 305 -10.18 -21.40 12.41
N VAL A 306 -10.74 -22.60 12.15
CA VAL A 306 -10.77 -23.69 13.15
C VAL A 306 -9.35 -24.19 13.45
N ALA A 307 -8.50 -24.35 12.44
CA ALA A 307 -7.11 -24.73 12.62
C ALA A 307 -6.34 -23.70 13.46
N LEU A 308 -6.62 -22.40 13.30
CA LEU A 308 -5.98 -21.34 14.08
C LEU A 308 -6.15 -21.52 15.60
N LEU A 309 -7.28 -22.08 16.06
CA LEU A 309 -7.55 -22.31 17.47
C LEU A 309 -6.55 -23.26 18.15
N THR A 310 -6.00 -24.21 17.39
CA THR A 310 -4.95 -25.10 17.89
C THR A 310 -3.57 -24.45 17.74
N GLU A 311 -3.33 -23.75 16.63
CA GLU A 311 -2.04 -23.08 16.36
C GLU A 311 -1.70 -22.01 17.40
N VAL A 312 -2.67 -21.23 17.86
CA VAL A 312 -2.46 -20.17 18.88
C VAL A 312 -2.03 -20.74 20.24
N LYS A 313 -2.33 -22.00 20.53
CA LYS A 313 -1.97 -22.66 21.79
C LYS A 313 -0.56 -23.25 21.79
N LYS A 314 0.08 -23.36 20.62
CA LYS A 314 1.42 -23.93 20.48
C LYS A 314 2.48 -22.89 20.86
N ARG A 315 3.58 -23.34 21.47
CA ARG A 315 4.75 -22.50 21.77
C ARG A 315 5.52 -22.21 20.47
N HIS A 316 6.10 -21.02 20.36
CA HIS A 316 6.96 -20.60 19.23
C HIS A 316 6.30 -20.76 17.85
N ASN A 317 5.02 -20.41 17.76
CA ASN A 317 4.21 -20.62 16.56
C ASN A 317 3.71 -19.29 15.95
N GLU A 318 4.34 -18.18 16.31
CA GLU A 318 3.91 -16.83 15.96
C GLU A 318 3.88 -16.62 14.44
N ALA A 319 4.87 -17.17 13.71
CA ALA A 319 4.93 -17.05 12.26
C ALA A 319 3.75 -17.74 11.55
N VAL A 320 3.40 -18.96 11.99
CA VAL A 320 2.26 -19.72 11.43
C VAL A 320 0.94 -19.03 11.74
N VAL A 321 0.78 -18.55 12.98
CA VAL A 321 -0.39 -17.76 13.39
C VAL A 321 -0.51 -16.52 12.51
N LYS A 322 0.58 -15.77 12.32
CA LYS A 322 0.61 -14.57 11.47
C LYS A 322 0.22 -14.87 10.02
N GLN A 323 0.74 -15.95 9.45
CA GLN A 323 0.41 -16.38 8.09
C GLN A 323 -1.07 -16.77 7.96
N LYS A 324 -1.59 -17.58 8.87
CA LYS A 324 -3.00 -17.97 8.87
C LYS A 324 -3.92 -16.77 9.07
N MET A 325 -3.54 -15.86 9.96
CA MET A 325 -4.25 -14.60 10.16
C MET A 325 -4.26 -13.75 8.89
N GLN A 326 -3.12 -13.60 8.20
CA GLN A 326 -3.06 -12.90 6.91
C GLN A 326 -4.02 -13.54 5.89
N LYS A 327 -3.95 -14.87 5.71
CA LYS A 327 -4.79 -15.62 4.77
C LYS A 327 -6.29 -15.44 5.01
N THR A 328 -6.69 -15.34 6.28
CA THR A 328 -8.11 -15.28 6.69
C THR A 328 -8.65 -13.86 6.91
N PHE A 329 -7.87 -12.83 6.57
CA PHE A 329 -8.24 -11.43 6.78
C PHE A 329 -9.57 -11.03 6.13
N SER A 330 -9.75 -11.32 4.84
CA SER A 330 -10.98 -10.98 4.12
C SER A 330 -12.20 -11.70 4.68
N TYR A 331 -12.05 -12.97 5.09
CA TYR A 331 -13.11 -13.71 5.76
C TYR A 331 -13.52 -13.05 7.07
N ARG A 332 -12.57 -12.67 7.93
CA ARG A 332 -12.86 -11.93 9.17
C ARG A 332 -13.60 -10.62 8.92
N ARG A 333 -13.19 -9.85 7.89
CA ARG A 333 -13.89 -8.62 7.51
C ARG A 333 -15.32 -8.88 7.08
N GLN A 334 -15.56 -9.95 6.32
CA GLN A 334 -16.91 -10.36 5.96
C GLN A 334 -17.73 -10.74 7.20
N GLU A 335 -17.18 -11.47 8.16
CA GLU A 335 -17.89 -11.77 9.40
C GLU A 335 -18.30 -10.51 10.18
N VAL A 336 -17.36 -9.60 10.42
CA VAL A 336 -17.61 -8.37 11.18
C VAL A 336 -18.66 -7.49 10.49
N VAL A 337 -18.50 -7.28 9.19
CA VAL A 337 -19.34 -6.36 8.41
C VAL A 337 -20.69 -6.99 8.02
N GLN A 338 -20.72 -8.27 7.67
CA GLN A 338 -21.90 -8.96 7.16
C GLN A 338 -22.72 -9.62 8.26
N ASP A 339 -22.08 -10.51 9.01
CA ASP A 339 -22.71 -11.37 10.00
C ASP A 339 -22.94 -10.63 11.33
N SER A 340 -22.09 -9.64 11.64
CA SER A 340 -22.14 -8.83 12.86
C SER A 340 -22.40 -9.71 14.11
N PRO A 341 -21.51 -10.69 14.37
CA PRO A 341 -21.68 -11.64 15.47
C PRO A 341 -21.55 -10.95 16.84
N LEU A 342 -21.94 -11.66 17.90
CA LEU A 342 -21.63 -11.23 19.26
C LEU A 342 -20.11 -11.18 19.45
N VAL A 343 -19.63 -10.19 20.22
CA VAL A 343 -18.20 -10.00 20.49
C VAL A 343 -17.60 -11.26 21.13
N SER A 344 -18.32 -11.91 22.04
CA SER A 344 -17.89 -13.18 22.67
C SER A 344 -17.61 -14.27 21.64
N ASP A 345 -18.49 -14.43 20.65
CA ASP A 345 -18.38 -15.47 19.63
C ASP A 345 -17.25 -15.16 18.65
N PHE A 346 -17.01 -13.88 18.39
CA PHE A 346 -15.89 -13.44 17.56
C PHE A 346 -14.55 -13.66 18.27
N VAL A 347 -14.46 -13.33 19.56
CA VAL A 347 -13.27 -13.58 20.40
C VAL A 347 -12.94 -15.08 20.42
N ASN A 348 -13.94 -15.93 20.63
CA ASN A 348 -13.75 -17.38 20.70
C ASN A 348 -13.23 -17.98 19.37
N ARG A 349 -13.61 -17.39 18.23
CA ARG A 349 -13.18 -17.84 16.90
C ARG A 349 -11.84 -17.26 16.46
N TRP A 350 -11.50 -16.07 16.92
CA TRP A 350 -10.28 -15.36 16.54
C TRP A 350 -9.46 -14.94 17.77
N PRO A 351 -9.02 -15.89 18.62
CA PRO A 351 -8.28 -15.57 19.84
C PRO A 351 -6.96 -14.85 19.57
N ALA A 352 -6.35 -15.10 18.40
CA ALA A 352 -5.12 -14.44 17.97
C ALA A 352 -5.27 -12.91 17.88
N LEU A 353 -6.46 -12.38 17.51
CA LEU A 353 -6.72 -10.93 17.43
C LEU A 353 -6.56 -10.18 18.75
N PHE A 354 -6.45 -10.89 19.87
CA PHE A 354 -6.27 -10.31 21.20
C PHE A 354 -4.83 -10.39 21.70
N THR A 355 -3.90 -10.74 20.80
CA THR A 355 -2.46 -10.63 21.02
C THR A 355 -1.92 -9.29 20.48
N VAL A 356 -0.92 -8.71 21.12
CA VAL A 356 -0.36 -7.40 20.70
C VAL A 356 0.14 -7.44 19.25
N SER A 357 0.78 -8.54 18.83
CA SER A 357 1.31 -8.69 17.47
C SER A 357 0.20 -8.66 16.42
N GLU A 358 -0.87 -9.45 16.62
CA GLU A 358 -1.97 -9.49 15.65
C GLU A 358 -2.90 -8.28 15.73
N ILE A 359 -3.00 -7.58 16.87
CA ILE A 359 -3.69 -6.28 16.91
C ILE A 359 -3.00 -5.30 15.97
N ASN A 360 -1.66 -5.22 16.04
CA ASN A 360 -0.88 -4.37 15.14
C ASN A 360 -1.04 -4.81 13.68
N ALA A 361 -0.91 -6.11 13.41
CA ALA A 361 -1.03 -6.65 12.05
C ALA A 361 -2.45 -6.45 11.47
N GLU A 362 -3.50 -6.68 12.24
CA GLU A 362 -4.88 -6.50 11.77
C GLU A 362 -5.20 -5.03 11.54
N PHE A 363 -4.76 -4.13 12.43
CA PHE A 363 -4.89 -2.69 12.21
C PHE A 363 -4.17 -2.25 10.92
N MET A 364 -2.95 -2.75 10.70
CA MET A 364 -2.16 -2.52 9.50
C MET A 364 -2.90 -3.01 8.24
N ARG A 365 -3.48 -4.21 8.27
CA ARG A 365 -4.31 -4.75 7.18
C ARG A 365 -5.55 -3.88 6.90
N ILE A 366 -6.21 -3.35 7.92
CA ILE A 366 -7.43 -2.52 7.77
C ILE A 366 -7.10 -1.12 7.24
N THR A 367 -6.05 -0.48 7.76
CA THR A 367 -5.82 0.96 7.62
C THR A 367 -4.62 1.33 6.76
N THR A 368 -3.78 0.35 6.40
CA THR A 368 -2.47 0.56 5.77
C THR A 368 -1.54 1.48 6.57
N LEU A 369 -1.70 1.54 7.91
CA LEU A 369 -0.81 2.28 8.82
C LEU A 369 -0.29 1.42 10.00
N PRO A 370 0.95 1.61 10.46
CA PRO A 370 1.48 0.92 11.63
C PRO A 370 0.87 1.49 12.91
N LEU A 371 0.07 0.69 13.63
CA LEU A 371 -0.72 1.13 14.79
C LEU A 371 0.13 1.84 15.85
N GLN A 372 1.12 1.15 16.43
CA GLN A 372 1.92 1.68 17.53
C GLN A 372 2.68 2.94 17.14
N ALA A 373 3.47 2.88 16.06
CA ALA A 373 4.25 4.03 15.61
C ALA A 373 3.36 5.24 15.28
N LYS A 374 2.22 5.02 14.61
CA LYS A 374 1.28 6.10 14.29
C LYS A 374 0.61 6.68 15.53
N PHE A 375 0.15 5.82 16.45
CA PHE A 375 -0.49 6.25 17.68
C PHE A 375 0.46 7.07 18.54
N LEU A 376 1.66 6.55 18.81
CA LEU A 376 2.66 7.23 19.64
C LEU A 376 3.13 8.54 19.00
N GLY A 377 3.34 8.57 17.68
CA GLY A 377 3.69 9.79 16.98
C GLY A 377 2.61 10.88 17.05
N GLU A 378 1.32 10.52 16.99
CA GLU A 378 0.24 11.49 17.20
C GLU A 378 0.14 11.94 18.67
N VAL A 379 0.37 11.04 19.64
CA VAL A 379 0.46 11.42 21.07
C VAL A 379 1.55 12.48 21.27
N ASP A 380 2.74 12.27 20.71
CA ASP A 380 3.85 13.21 20.83
C ASP A 380 3.52 14.56 20.19
N LYS A 381 2.97 14.53 18.96
CA LYS A 381 2.55 15.73 18.22
C LYS A 381 1.52 16.56 18.99
N TYR A 382 0.55 15.93 19.65
CA TYR A 382 -0.49 16.64 20.39
C TYR A 382 -0.14 16.94 21.85
N THR A 383 0.92 16.34 22.39
CA THR A 383 1.35 16.53 23.78
C THR A 383 1.47 18.00 24.18
N PRO A 384 2.12 18.91 23.42
CA PRO A 384 2.22 20.32 23.82
C PRO A 384 0.86 21.00 24.02
N ASN A 385 -0.13 20.66 23.19
CA ASN A 385 -1.48 21.22 23.30
C ASN A 385 -2.25 20.59 24.47
N LEU A 386 -2.09 19.28 24.67
CA LEU A 386 -2.66 18.59 25.83
C LEU A 386 -2.13 19.16 27.15
N MET A 387 -0.83 19.44 27.23
CA MET A 387 -0.21 20.07 28.42
C MET A 387 -0.82 21.44 28.73
N LYS A 388 -1.08 22.27 27.70
CA LYS A 388 -1.79 23.55 27.88
C LYS A 388 -3.20 23.34 28.44
N VAL A 389 -3.95 22.39 27.88
CA VAL A 389 -5.31 22.05 28.32
C VAL A 389 -5.31 21.51 29.76
N PHE A 390 -4.33 20.70 30.13
CA PHE A 390 -4.16 20.18 31.49
C PHE A 390 -3.88 21.29 32.50
N SER A 391 -3.05 22.28 32.12
CA SER A 391 -2.68 23.39 33.01
C SER A 391 -3.85 24.33 33.33
N SER A 392 -4.82 24.47 32.42
CA SER A 392 -6.00 25.32 32.62
C SER A 392 -7.10 24.64 33.43
N ARG A 393 -7.01 23.32 33.64
CA ARG A 393 -7.99 22.55 34.41
C ARG A 393 -7.84 22.83 35.92
N GLY A 394 -8.89 23.38 36.52
CA GLY A 394 -8.99 23.60 37.97
C GLY A 394 -9.57 22.43 38.77
N GLY A 395 -9.80 22.67 40.06
CA GLY A 395 -10.52 21.75 40.95
C GLY A 395 -9.79 20.42 41.25
N ALA A 396 -10.57 19.40 41.62
CA ALA A 396 -10.05 18.08 41.97
C ALA A 396 -9.37 17.36 40.79
N ALA A 397 -9.97 17.44 39.59
CA ALA A 397 -9.39 16.88 38.36
C ALA A 397 -8.04 17.54 38.01
N GLY A 398 -7.96 18.88 38.10
CA GLY A 398 -6.69 19.60 37.89
C GLY A 398 -5.59 19.20 38.89
N LYS A 399 -5.94 19.03 40.17
CA LYS A 399 -5.01 18.51 41.19
C LYS A 399 -4.51 17.11 40.82
N LYS A 400 -5.40 16.20 40.43
CA LYS A 400 -5.06 14.83 40.00
C LYS A 400 -4.12 14.84 38.78
N ILE A 401 -4.42 15.65 37.77
CA ILE A 401 -3.59 15.77 36.55
C ILE A 401 -2.19 16.30 36.91
N ARG A 402 -2.07 17.32 37.76
CA ARG A 402 -0.76 17.83 38.20
C ARG A 402 0.10 16.77 38.88
N LEU A 403 -0.52 15.91 39.70
CA LEU A 403 0.19 14.78 40.32
C LEU A 403 0.65 13.76 39.28
N LEU A 404 -0.20 13.42 38.31
CA LEU A 404 0.13 12.49 37.23
C LEU A 404 1.23 13.04 36.29
N MET A 405 1.29 14.36 36.08
CA MET A 405 2.32 14.99 35.25
C MET A 405 3.66 15.18 35.97
N ALA A 406 3.73 15.06 37.30
CA ALA A 406 4.94 15.35 38.07
C ALA A 406 6.21 14.58 37.63
N PRO A 407 6.14 13.33 37.11
CA PRO A 407 7.33 12.65 36.59
C PRO A 407 7.93 13.31 35.34
N THR A 408 7.11 14.00 34.54
CA THR A 408 7.57 14.65 33.29
C THR A 408 8.51 15.83 33.50
N THR A 409 8.58 16.38 34.71
CA THR A 409 9.55 17.45 35.05
C THR A 409 10.88 16.89 35.55
N LYS A 410 10.94 15.59 35.84
CA LYS A 410 12.12 14.90 36.42
C LYS A 410 12.79 13.94 35.44
N SER A 411 12.11 13.55 34.37
CA SER A 411 12.60 12.63 33.35
C SER A 411 12.37 13.22 31.96
N GLU A 412 13.39 13.16 31.11
CA GLU A 412 13.29 13.50 29.69
C GLU A 412 12.88 12.30 28.82
N ASP A 413 12.66 11.13 29.42
CA ASP A 413 12.22 9.93 28.72
C ASP A 413 10.84 10.13 28.08
N ILE A 414 10.79 9.92 26.77
CA ILE A 414 9.59 10.07 25.95
C ILE A 414 8.49 9.09 26.37
N GLU A 415 8.84 7.88 26.82
CA GLU A 415 7.85 6.88 27.24
C GLU A 415 7.20 7.27 28.56
N VAL A 416 7.98 7.79 29.51
CA VAL A 416 7.45 8.37 30.76
C VAL A 416 6.52 9.53 30.45
N LYS A 417 6.89 10.38 29.50
CA LYS A 417 6.07 11.52 29.08
C LYS A 417 4.75 11.07 28.46
N ARG A 418 4.79 10.08 27.55
CA ARG A 418 3.59 9.50 26.92
C ARG A 418 2.67 8.86 27.94
N ASP A 419 3.19 8.05 28.86
CA ASP A 419 2.41 7.43 29.93
C ASP A 419 1.71 8.48 30.80
N CYS A 420 2.45 9.49 31.25
CA CYS A 420 1.89 10.59 32.02
C CYS A 420 0.76 11.26 31.24
N VAL A 421 1.01 11.68 30.00
CA VAL A 421 0.02 12.37 29.14
C VAL A 421 -1.25 11.55 28.97
N LEU A 422 -1.15 10.24 28.71
CA LEU A 422 -2.30 9.35 28.57
C LEU A 422 -3.10 9.23 29.88
N GLN A 423 -2.42 9.05 31.02
CA GLN A 423 -3.08 9.03 32.33
C GLN A 423 -3.75 10.38 32.65
N GLY A 424 -3.09 11.48 32.30
CA GLY A 424 -3.63 12.84 32.42
C GLY A 424 -4.88 13.06 31.58
N LEU A 425 -4.91 12.51 30.36
CA LEU A 425 -6.07 12.57 29.48
C LEU A 425 -7.26 11.84 30.08
N CYS A 426 -7.08 10.63 30.60
CA CYS A 426 -8.14 9.91 31.32
C CYS A 426 -8.68 10.75 32.50
N ALA A 427 -7.79 11.33 33.32
CA ALA A 427 -8.19 12.17 34.43
C ALA A 427 -8.92 13.46 33.97
N TYR A 428 -8.55 14.03 32.83
CA TYR A 428 -9.21 15.20 32.24
C TYR A 428 -10.64 14.89 31.78
N LEU A 429 -10.84 13.70 31.20
CA LEU A 429 -12.15 13.20 30.75
C LEU A 429 -13.01 12.62 31.88
N ASN A 430 -12.50 12.63 33.13
CA ASN A 430 -13.11 12.00 34.30
C ASN A 430 -13.26 10.46 34.17
N GLU A 431 -12.37 9.83 33.42
CA GLU A 431 -12.29 8.38 33.27
C GLU A 431 -11.32 7.76 34.31
N ASP A 432 -11.59 6.52 34.72
CA ASP A 432 -10.66 5.77 35.56
C ASP A 432 -9.55 5.15 34.69
N SER A 433 -8.34 5.69 34.83
CA SER A 433 -7.17 5.21 34.11
C SER A 433 -6.88 3.73 34.32
N ASN A 434 -7.25 3.15 35.48
CA ASN A 434 -7.00 1.73 35.77
C ASN A 434 -7.85 0.77 34.92
N THR A 435 -8.97 1.26 34.38
CA THR A 435 -9.85 0.46 33.50
C THR A 435 -9.29 0.33 32.09
N ILE A 436 -8.43 1.28 31.67
CA ILE A 436 -7.92 1.40 30.30
C ILE A 436 -6.43 1.03 30.26
N ILE A 437 -5.65 1.49 31.24
CA ILE A 437 -4.19 1.34 31.31
C ILE A 437 -3.86 0.32 32.39
N LYS A 438 -3.28 -0.81 31.98
CA LYS A 438 -2.74 -1.82 32.89
C LYS A 438 -1.27 -1.53 33.14
N LYS A 439 -0.88 -1.40 34.40
CA LYS A 439 0.54 -1.29 34.80
C LYS A 439 1.16 -2.67 34.83
N TYR A 440 2.19 -2.89 34.02
CA TYR A 440 3.04 -4.06 34.11
C TYR A 440 4.30 -3.68 34.88
N LEU A 441 4.60 -4.41 35.96
CA LEU A 441 5.88 -4.25 36.65
C LEU A 441 6.96 -4.82 35.74
N VAL A 442 7.86 -3.97 35.23
CA VAL A 442 9.13 -4.45 34.69
C VAL A 442 9.87 -5.03 35.89
N SER A 443 9.94 -6.36 35.96
CA SER A 443 10.82 -7.02 36.91
C SER A 443 12.22 -6.70 36.45
N ASN A 444 12.87 -5.72 37.10
CA ASN A 444 14.30 -5.55 36.97
C ASN A 444 14.92 -6.90 37.34
N CYS A 445 15.44 -7.63 36.34
CA CYS A 445 16.30 -8.76 36.60
C CYS A 445 17.53 -8.16 37.30
N ILE A 446 17.63 -8.43 38.60
CA ILE A 446 18.83 -8.16 39.40
C ILE A 446 19.90 -9.16 38.98
#